data_AF-A0A9W7T5L0-F1
#
_entry.id   AF-A0A9W7T5L0-F1
#
_cell.length_a   1.000
_cell.length_b   1.000
_cell.length_c   1.000
_cell.angle_alpha   90.00
_cell.angle_beta   90.00
_cell.angle_gamma   90.00
#
_symmetry.space_group_name_H-M   'P 1'
#
loop_
_entity.id
_entity.type
_entity.pdbx_description
1 polymer ?
#
loop_
_entity_poly.entity_id
_entity_poly.type
_entity_poly.pdbx_seq_one_letter_code
_entity_poly.pdbx_strand_id
1 'polypeptide(L)'
;MIKTFKKLTVILYRTLANIIVNFNEKSSTLDLFSPKHPYGFPSKTEMLWSFNVPPSYYTSLSLLSYTLPTCLNPYEIPAIVYTWSEKRSLITALHDSQPSMEPGNFNLSIRNCEIFQQNTSQKCLMVHIQISIIKHQKCIKHPKSACVLKSGWLTMDTVTITSGSHFDLYFFACTMKDLELTVIQTIECKSWQKCTNTPFPLNFSCDLTCIHGDLKTMTWHLHGPDSSSVELVSPTGGLCYSLPGQKCNSNFLLDVSHDNLGITTVAWPSGMTPSSTVSWIVTLDPQFKCKLEFKNISRPKCKEVRTTITVQSIRSQMMLYSTKEDGKIKDLEVSESFSLNMTNCKSTTGDFRAMMQITVQSKRP
;
A
#
# COMPACT_ATOMS: atom_id res chain seq x y z
N MET A 1 42.49 -27.28 -4.14
CA MET A 1 41.10 -26.74 -4.13
C MET A 1 40.42 -27.20 -5.42
N ILE A 2 39.67 -28.31 -5.36
CA ILE A 2 39.06 -28.94 -6.54
C ILE A 2 37.87 -28.06 -6.95
N LYS A 3 37.96 -27.39 -8.11
CA LYS A 3 36.82 -26.68 -8.70
C LYS A 3 35.90 -27.70 -9.35
N THR A 4 34.76 -27.95 -8.71
CA THR A 4 33.68 -28.77 -9.25
C THR A 4 33.09 -28.04 -10.45
N PHE A 5 33.39 -28.50 -11.67
CA PHE A 5 32.71 -28.03 -12.87
C PHE A 5 31.27 -28.57 -12.86
N LYS A 6 30.28 -27.70 -12.66
CA LYS A 6 28.88 -28.05 -12.95
C LYS A 6 28.75 -28.19 -14.46
N LYS A 7 28.60 -29.44 -14.93
CA LYS A 7 28.32 -29.75 -16.34
C LYS A 7 26.96 -29.10 -16.69
N LEU A 8 26.97 -28.09 -17.54
CA LEU A 8 25.74 -27.48 -18.07
C LEU A 8 25.17 -28.44 -19.11
N THR A 9 24.23 -29.29 -18.71
CA THR A 9 23.54 -30.19 -19.63
C THR A 9 22.44 -29.41 -20.35
N VAL A 10 22.71 -29.02 -21.59
CA VAL A 10 21.69 -28.42 -22.46
C VAL A 10 20.79 -29.54 -22.98
N ILE A 11 19.55 -29.58 -22.52
CA ILE A 11 18.55 -30.54 -22.99
C ILE A 11 17.89 -29.97 -24.25
N LEU A 12 18.04 -30.68 -25.36
CA LEU A 12 17.46 -30.32 -26.66
C LEU A 12 16.19 -31.14 -26.89
N TYR A 13 15.08 -30.47 -27.15
CA TYR A 13 13.81 -31.09 -27.54
C TYR A 13 13.61 -30.99 -29.04
N ARG A 14 12.97 -32.00 -29.65
CA ARG A 14 12.51 -31.91 -31.04
C ARG A 14 11.15 -31.20 -31.08
N THR A 15 11.11 -30.01 -31.68
CA THR A 15 9.83 -29.29 -31.90
C THR A 15 9.01 -30.02 -32.97
N LEU A 16 7.78 -30.42 -32.64
CA LEU A 16 6.86 -31.11 -33.55
C LEU A 16 6.17 -30.14 -34.51
N ALA A 17 5.70 -29.02 -33.97
CA ALA A 17 5.01 -27.97 -34.71
C ALA A 17 5.10 -26.65 -33.94
N ASN A 18 5.05 -25.55 -34.69
CA ASN A 18 4.77 -24.23 -34.16
C ASN A 18 3.42 -23.77 -34.73
N ILE A 19 2.43 -23.61 -33.85
CA ILE A 19 1.08 -23.20 -34.22
C ILE A 19 0.87 -21.74 -33.83
N ILE A 20 0.58 -20.90 -34.81
CA ILE A 20 0.20 -19.50 -34.56
C ILE A 20 -1.32 -19.44 -34.39
N VAL A 21 -1.75 -18.93 -33.24
CA VAL A 21 -3.17 -18.77 -32.89
C VAL A 21 -3.51 -17.29 -32.88
N ASN A 22 -4.42 -16.91 -33.77
CA ASN A 22 -4.97 -15.56 -33.83
C ASN A 22 -6.39 -15.57 -33.27
N PHE A 23 -6.60 -14.90 -32.16
CA PHE A 23 -7.93 -14.74 -31.60
C PHE A 23 -8.73 -13.68 -32.37
N ASN A 24 -9.98 -13.97 -32.68
CA ASN A 24 -10.92 -13.01 -33.24
C ASN A 24 -11.95 -12.59 -32.17
N GLU A 25 -12.70 -11.51 -32.42
CA GLU A 25 -13.67 -10.97 -31.45
C GLU A 25 -14.83 -11.93 -31.10
N LYS A 26 -15.00 -13.04 -31.84
CA LYS A 26 -16.11 -14.00 -31.69
C LYS A 26 -15.74 -15.26 -30.90
N SER A 27 -14.48 -15.67 -30.91
CA SER A 27 -14.01 -16.79 -30.07
C SER A 27 -13.98 -16.36 -28.61
N SER A 28 -14.63 -17.09 -27.71
CA SER A 28 -14.52 -16.86 -26.26
C SER A 28 -13.61 -17.88 -25.58
N THR A 29 -13.51 -19.10 -26.13
CA THR A 29 -12.74 -20.22 -25.60
C THR A 29 -12.13 -21.07 -26.73
N LEU A 30 -10.95 -21.62 -26.49
CA LEU A 30 -10.20 -22.50 -27.39
C LEU A 30 -9.65 -23.68 -26.59
N ASP A 31 -10.03 -24.89 -26.97
CA ASP A 31 -9.48 -26.11 -26.40
C ASP A 31 -8.25 -26.58 -27.19
N LEU A 32 -7.18 -26.86 -26.46
CA LEU A 32 -5.91 -27.37 -26.96
C LEU A 32 -5.64 -28.74 -26.36
N PHE A 33 -5.28 -29.66 -27.25
CA PHE A 33 -4.94 -31.02 -26.88
C PHE A 33 -3.48 -31.32 -27.26
N SER A 34 -2.83 -32.18 -26.49
CA SER A 34 -1.50 -32.70 -26.80
C SER A 34 -1.45 -33.37 -28.19
N PRO A 35 -0.29 -33.38 -28.87
CA PRO A 35 -0.12 -34.10 -30.14
C PRO A 35 -0.61 -35.53 -30.05
N LYS A 36 -1.27 -35.99 -31.12
CA LYS A 36 -1.83 -37.34 -31.24
C LYS A 36 -2.82 -37.70 -30.13
N HIS A 37 -3.49 -36.74 -29.47
CA HIS A 37 -4.57 -37.06 -28.53
C HIS A 37 -5.65 -37.94 -29.21
N PRO A 38 -6.12 -39.04 -28.58
CA PRO A 38 -5.77 -39.56 -27.24
C PRO A 38 -4.61 -40.58 -27.21
N TYR A 39 -3.97 -40.88 -28.33
CA TYR A 39 -2.90 -41.88 -28.48
C TYR A 39 -1.55 -41.51 -27.81
N GLY A 40 -1.38 -40.24 -27.42
CA GLY A 40 -0.31 -39.81 -26.52
C GLY A 40 0.80 -38.98 -27.15
N PHE A 41 1.32 -38.02 -26.37
CA PHE A 41 2.39 -37.11 -26.74
C PHE A 41 3.69 -37.90 -27.02
N PRO A 42 4.35 -37.73 -28.17
CA PRO A 42 5.62 -38.39 -28.47
C PRO A 42 6.75 -38.11 -27.46
N SER A 43 7.62 -39.10 -27.27
CA SER A 43 8.82 -39.03 -26.41
C SER A 43 9.77 -37.90 -26.82
N LYS A 44 10.36 -37.19 -25.85
CA LYS A 44 11.43 -36.18 -26.04
C LYS A 44 11.12 -35.11 -27.11
N THR A 45 9.87 -34.65 -27.12
CA THR A 45 9.39 -33.66 -28.08
C THR A 45 8.73 -32.47 -27.39
N GLU A 46 8.65 -31.37 -28.14
CA GLU A 46 8.03 -30.12 -27.73
C GLU A 46 6.95 -29.72 -28.75
N MET A 47 5.83 -29.19 -28.25
CA MET A 47 4.83 -28.52 -29.09
C MET A 47 4.72 -27.07 -28.66
N LEU A 48 4.83 -26.16 -29.63
CA LEU A 48 4.83 -24.73 -29.39
C LEU A 48 3.58 -24.09 -30.00
N TRP A 49 2.96 -23.21 -29.24
CA TRP A 49 1.88 -22.34 -29.69
C TRP A 49 2.26 -20.89 -29.45
N SER A 50 2.07 -20.05 -30.46
CA SER A 50 2.27 -18.60 -30.40
C SER A 50 0.92 -17.90 -30.47
N PHE A 51 0.51 -17.24 -29.39
CA PHE A 51 -0.77 -16.56 -29.29
C PHE A 51 -0.63 -15.07 -29.60
N ASN A 52 -1.38 -14.63 -30.59
CA ASN A 52 -1.58 -13.22 -30.88
C ASN A 52 -2.89 -12.76 -30.23
N VAL A 53 -2.76 -11.97 -29.17
CA VAL A 53 -3.87 -11.52 -28.34
C VAL A 53 -4.17 -10.06 -28.68
N PRO A 54 -5.39 -9.72 -29.11
CA PRO A 54 -5.73 -8.33 -29.39
C PRO A 54 -5.58 -7.46 -28.13
N PRO A 55 -5.17 -6.18 -28.25
CA PRO A 55 -4.86 -5.32 -27.09
C PRO A 55 -6.01 -5.13 -26.10
N SER A 56 -7.26 -5.31 -26.53
CA SER A 56 -8.45 -5.18 -25.70
C SER A 56 -8.95 -6.49 -25.10
N TYR A 57 -8.10 -7.52 -25.02
CA TYR A 57 -8.44 -8.83 -24.48
C TYR A 57 -7.30 -9.34 -23.60
N TYR A 58 -7.63 -10.14 -22.60
CA TYR A 58 -6.65 -10.98 -21.90
C TYR A 58 -7.01 -12.45 -22.10
N THR A 59 -5.99 -13.30 -22.10
CA THR A 59 -6.18 -14.75 -22.19
C THR A 59 -6.29 -15.34 -20.79
N SER A 60 -7.09 -16.39 -20.63
CA SER A 60 -7.17 -17.19 -19.42
C SER A 60 -6.84 -18.63 -19.72
N LEU A 61 -5.89 -19.22 -19.01
CA LEU A 61 -5.49 -20.61 -19.23
C LEU A 61 -5.98 -21.49 -18.09
N SER A 62 -6.66 -22.58 -18.42
CA SER A 62 -7.05 -23.63 -17.50
C SER A 62 -6.53 -24.97 -17.97
N LEU A 63 -5.76 -25.65 -17.12
CA LEU A 63 -5.37 -27.04 -17.34
C LEU A 63 -6.52 -27.94 -16.86
N LEU A 64 -7.30 -28.46 -17.81
CA LEU A 64 -8.54 -29.20 -17.51
C LEU A 64 -8.26 -30.65 -17.13
N SER A 65 -7.38 -31.32 -17.86
CA SER A 65 -6.95 -32.69 -17.54
C SER A 65 -5.57 -33.00 -18.07
N TYR A 66 -4.85 -33.89 -17.39
CA TYR A 66 -3.57 -34.39 -17.86
C TYR A 66 -3.25 -35.79 -17.33
N THR A 67 -2.35 -36.48 -18.02
CA THR A 67 -1.73 -37.73 -17.56
C THR A 67 -0.22 -37.59 -17.57
N LEU A 68 0.46 -38.23 -16.63
CA LEU A 68 1.92 -38.22 -16.56
C LEU A 68 2.48 -39.58 -17.01
N PRO A 69 3.48 -39.60 -17.90
CA PRO A 69 4.23 -40.80 -18.23
C PRO A 69 5.33 -41.08 -17.21
N THR A 70 5.83 -42.32 -17.22
CA THR A 70 7.06 -42.67 -16.50
C THR A 70 8.27 -42.27 -17.35
N CYS A 71 9.01 -41.26 -16.91
CA CYS A 71 10.20 -40.74 -17.59
C CYS A 71 11.44 -41.58 -17.30
N LEU A 72 12.32 -41.73 -18.30
CA LEU A 72 13.64 -42.38 -18.15
C LEU A 72 14.54 -41.63 -17.17
N ASN A 73 14.59 -40.30 -17.32
CA ASN A 73 15.35 -39.43 -16.45
C ASN A 73 14.39 -38.79 -15.44
N PRO A 74 14.52 -39.06 -14.13
CA PRO A 74 13.63 -38.49 -13.12
C PRO A 74 13.76 -36.96 -12.99
N TYR A 75 14.85 -36.37 -13.50
CA TYR A 75 15.07 -34.92 -13.52
C TYR A 75 14.49 -34.23 -14.76
N GLU A 76 14.04 -34.97 -15.77
CA GLU A 76 13.41 -34.45 -16.98
C GLU A 76 11.92 -34.81 -16.96
N ILE A 77 11.15 -34.10 -16.15
CA ILE A 77 9.70 -34.28 -16.09
C ILE A 77 8.98 -33.43 -17.14
N PRO A 78 7.76 -33.83 -17.59
CA PRO A 78 6.97 -33.01 -18.47
C PRO A 78 6.63 -31.66 -17.82
N ALA A 79 6.70 -30.61 -18.62
CA ALA A 79 6.50 -29.24 -18.14
C ALA A 79 5.81 -28.39 -19.20
N ILE A 80 5.14 -27.34 -18.72
CA ILE A 80 4.60 -26.26 -19.54
C ILE A 80 5.56 -25.07 -19.42
N VAL A 81 5.91 -24.49 -20.56
CA VAL A 81 6.85 -23.38 -20.65
C VAL A 81 6.16 -22.18 -21.27
N TYR A 82 6.20 -21.06 -20.57
CA TYR A 82 5.61 -19.81 -20.99
C TYR A 82 6.68 -18.79 -21.31
N THR A 83 6.48 -18.05 -22.40
CA THR A 83 7.39 -16.97 -22.81
C THR A 83 6.61 -15.74 -23.24
N TRP A 84 6.98 -14.59 -22.68
CA TRP A 84 6.49 -13.27 -23.05
C TRP A 84 7.65 -12.43 -23.57
N SER A 85 7.37 -11.45 -24.44
CA SER A 85 8.37 -10.70 -25.21
C SER A 85 9.49 -10.04 -24.40
N GLU A 86 9.26 -9.70 -23.12
CA GLU A 86 10.24 -8.99 -22.28
C GLU A 86 10.56 -9.71 -20.95
N LYS A 87 10.09 -10.95 -20.77
CA LYS A 87 10.22 -11.68 -19.49
C LYS A 87 11.03 -12.96 -19.65
N ARG A 88 11.65 -13.39 -18.55
CA ARG A 88 12.26 -14.72 -18.48
C ARG A 88 11.20 -15.79 -18.67
N SER A 89 11.57 -16.87 -19.37
CA SER A 89 10.70 -18.02 -19.54
C SER A 89 10.30 -18.59 -18.18
N LEU A 90 9.00 -18.79 -17.97
CA LEU A 90 8.48 -19.47 -16.79
C LEU A 90 8.28 -20.95 -17.14
N ILE A 91 8.83 -21.83 -16.31
CA ILE A 91 8.69 -23.28 -16.45
C ILE A 91 7.87 -23.76 -15.27
N THR A 92 6.77 -24.46 -15.56
CA THR A 92 5.80 -24.93 -14.56
C THR A 92 5.55 -26.42 -14.78
N ALA A 93 5.58 -27.23 -13.71
CA ALA A 93 5.20 -28.62 -13.84
C ALA A 93 3.68 -28.73 -14.05
N LEU A 94 3.20 -29.82 -14.65
CA LEU A 94 1.75 -29.97 -14.89
C LEU A 94 0.92 -30.09 -13.60
N HIS A 95 1.54 -30.48 -12.49
CA HIS A 95 0.88 -30.57 -11.18
C HIS A 95 0.88 -29.25 -10.40
N ASP A 96 1.69 -28.27 -10.83
CA ASP A 96 1.76 -26.97 -10.20
C ASP A 96 0.63 -26.07 -10.66
N SER A 97 0.31 -25.07 -9.83
CA SER A 97 -0.60 -24.00 -10.20
C SER A 97 -0.09 -23.26 -11.43
N GLN A 98 -0.95 -23.10 -12.43
CA GLN A 98 -0.62 -22.38 -13.65
C GLN A 98 -0.52 -20.87 -13.38
N PRO A 99 0.33 -20.13 -14.11
CA PRO A 99 0.54 -18.70 -13.86
C PRO A 99 -0.73 -17.88 -14.05
N SER A 100 -0.86 -16.80 -13.27
CA SER A 100 -1.86 -15.77 -13.51
C SER A 100 -1.58 -15.07 -14.84
N MET A 101 -2.60 -15.00 -15.69
CA MET A 101 -2.39 -14.59 -17.08
C MET A 101 -2.13 -13.09 -17.25
N GLU A 102 -1.37 -12.75 -18.30
CA GLU A 102 -0.94 -11.40 -18.63
C GLU A 102 -1.53 -10.92 -19.97
N PRO A 103 -1.71 -9.59 -20.17
CA PRO A 103 -2.10 -9.04 -21.45
C PRO A 103 -0.94 -9.11 -22.45
N GLY A 104 -1.29 -9.28 -23.73
CA GLY A 104 -0.33 -9.30 -24.84
C GLY A 104 0.02 -10.69 -25.36
N ASN A 105 0.93 -10.72 -26.33
CA ASN A 105 1.30 -11.94 -27.03
C ASN A 105 2.20 -12.80 -26.14
N PHE A 106 1.98 -14.12 -26.20
CA PHE A 106 2.80 -15.07 -25.45
C PHE A 106 2.95 -16.36 -26.26
N ASN A 107 4.01 -17.12 -25.95
CA ASN A 107 4.12 -18.48 -26.42
C ASN A 107 3.95 -19.46 -25.26
N LEU A 108 3.25 -20.55 -25.56
CA LEU A 108 3.09 -21.71 -24.70
C LEU A 108 3.80 -22.89 -25.35
N SER A 109 4.57 -23.60 -24.57
CA SER A 109 5.20 -24.84 -24.98
C SER A 109 4.88 -25.95 -23.99
N ILE A 110 4.62 -27.15 -24.51
CA ILE A 110 4.54 -28.37 -23.68
C ILE A 110 5.71 -29.25 -24.07
N ARG A 111 6.51 -29.63 -23.08
CA ARG A 111 7.68 -30.51 -23.23
C ARG A 111 7.36 -31.87 -22.65
N ASN A 112 7.61 -32.91 -23.44
CA ASN A 112 7.54 -34.28 -22.96
C ASN A 112 8.92 -34.84 -22.66
N CYS A 113 8.99 -35.70 -21.65
CA CYS A 113 10.20 -36.41 -21.29
C CYS A 113 10.48 -37.60 -22.21
N GLU A 114 11.66 -38.20 -22.05
CA GLU A 114 11.99 -39.44 -22.73
C GLU A 114 11.31 -40.62 -22.03
N ILE A 115 10.56 -41.44 -22.80
CA ILE A 115 9.77 -42.58 -22.31
C ILE A 115 10.20 -43.90 -22.97
N PHE A 116 10.07 -45.03 -22.25
CA PHE A 116 10.26 -46.37 -22.82
C PHE A 116 9.14 -46.71 -23.82
N GLN A 117 9.50 -47.04 -25.07
CA GLN A 117 8.54 -47.31 -26.16
C GLN A 117 7.93 -48.73 -26.16
N GLN A 118 8.38 -49.65 -25.31
CA GLN A 118 8.08 -51.09 -25.45
C GLN A 118 6.88 -51.61 -24.63
N ASN A 119 6.30 -50.84 -23.71
CA ASN A 119 5.19 -51.32 -22.87
C ASN A 119 3.85 -50.72 -23.29
N THR A 120 2.96 -51.57 -23.81
CA THR A 120 1.56 -51.28 -24.15
C THR A 120 0.70 -50.84 -22.96
N SER A 121 1.21 -50.96 -21.73
CA SER A 121 0.53 -50.55 -20.49
C SER A 121 0.99 -49.19 -19.93
N GLN A 122 1.93 -48.51 -20.58
CA GLN A 122 2.50 -47.25 -20.07
C GLN A 122 1.58 -46.07 -20.40
N LYS A 123 1.22 -45.27 -19.39
CA LYS A 123 0.41 -44.05 -19.58
C LYS A 123 1.22 -43.05 -20.40
N CYS A 124 0.71 -42.64 -21.55
CA CYS A 124 1.31 -41.56 -22.34
C CYS A 124 0.98 -40.21 -21.71
N LEU A 125 1.80 -39.19 -21.98
CA LEU A 125 1.45 -37.81 -21.66
C LEU A 125 0.26 -37.39 -22.52
N MET A 126 -0.80 -36.94 -21.87
CA MET A 126 -1.95 -36.28 -22.48
C MET A 126 -2.19 -34.99 -21.72
N VAL A 127 -2.55 -33.94 -22.45
CA VAL A 127 -2.82 -32.64 -21.86
C VAL A 127 -4.02 -32.04 -22.58
N HIS A 128 -4.99 -31.56 -21.80
CA HIS A 128 -6.11 -30.76 -22.27
C HIS A 128 -6.04 -29.41 -21.56
N ILE A 129 -5.76 -28.38 -22.35
CA ILE A 129 -5.69 -26.99 -21.91
C ILE A 129 -6.83 -26.24 -22.57
N GLN A 130 -7.57 -25.45 -21.81
CA GLN A 130 -8.52 -24.50 -22.36
C GLN A 130 -7.98 -23.09 -22.21
N ILE A 131 -8.06 -22.33 -23.30
CA ILE A 131 -7.68 -20.92 -23.35
C ILE A 131 -8.92 -20.10 -23.65
N SER A 132 -9.31 -19.26 -22.71
CA SER A 132 -10.41 -18.31 -22.86
C SER A 132 -9.85 -16.94 -23.21
N ILE A 133 -10.46 -16.22 -24.14
CA ILE A 133 -10.19 -14.78 -24.30
C ILE A 133 -11.34 -13.98 -23.75
N ILE A 134 -10.99 -13.03 -22.89
CA ILE A 134 -11.95 -12.24 -22.15
C ILE A 134 -11.80 -10.79 -22.62
N LYS A 135 -12.90 -10.26 -23.16
CA LYS A 135 -12.95 -8.89 -23.69
C LYS A 135 -12.83 -7.90 -22.55
N HIS A 136 -11.95 -6.93 -22.73
CA HIS A 136 -11.92 -5.69 -21.97
C HIS A 136 -13.24 -4.95 -22.25
N GLN A 137 -14.24 -5.05 -21.37
CA GLN A 137 -15.48 -4.30 -21.54
C GLN A 137 -15.16 -2.80 -21.49
N LYS A 138 -15.42 -2.09 -22.60
CA LYS A 138 -15.49 -0.63 -22.62
C LYS A 138 -16.77 -0.21 -21.89
N CYS A 139 -16.67 0.24 -20.65
CA CYS A 139 -17.74 0.98 -20.00
C CYS A 139 -17.66 2.46 -20.42
N ILE A 140 -18.69 2.91 -21.14
CA ILE A 140 -18.94 4.32 -21.44
C ILE A 140 -19.67 4.94 -20.25
N LYS A 141 -18.94 5.63 -19.38
CA LYS A 141 -19.19 6.98 -18.81
C LYS A 141 -18.31 7.16 -17.56
N HIS A 142 -17.33 8.03 -17.73
CA HIS A 142 -16.22 8.43 -16.85
C HIS A 142 -15.02 7.45 -16.78
N PRO A 143 -13.82 7.90 -17.19
CA PRO A 143 -12.61 7.09 -17.27
C PRO A 143 -11.98 6.91 -15.88
N LYS A 144 -11.32 5.78 -15.68
CA LYS A 144 -10.61 5.27 -14.46
C LYS A 144 -11.53 4.34 -13.66
N SER A 145 -11.41 3.02 -13.69
CA SER A 145 -10.31 2.11 -14.04
C SER A 145 -10.84 0.68 -14.15
N ALA A 146 -10.22 -0.19 -14.95
CA ALA A 146 -10.56 -1.62 -15.02
C ALA A 146 -10.04 -2.45 -13.83
N CYS A 147 -9.73 -1.77 -12.72
CA CYS A 147 -9.11 -2.34 -11.53
C CYS A 147 -10.07 -3.30 -10.83
N VAL A 148 -9.65 -4.56 -10.68
CA VAL A 148 -10.38 -5.58 -9.93
C VAL A 148 -9.50 -6.04 -8.78
N LEU A 149 -10.00 -5.85 -7.55
CA LEU A 149 -9.37 -6.33 -6.32
C LEU A 149 -10.03 -7.64 -5.89
N LYS A 150 -9.21 -8.64 -5.53
CA LYS A 150 -9.68 -9.88 -4.92
C LYS A 150 -8.95 -10.18 -3.62
N SER A 151 -9.69 -10.73 -2.67
CA SER A 151 -9.16 -11.37 -1.46
C SER A 151 -9.45 -12.87 -1.58
N GLY A 152 -8.41 -13.66 -1.83
CA GLY A 152 -8.58 -15.05 -2.26
C GLY A 152 -9.38 -15.15 -3.57
N TRP A 153 -10.54 -15.82 -3.54
CA TRP A 153 -11.40 -16.05 -4.72
C TRP A 153 -12.50 -14.99 -4.92
N LEU A 154 -12.73 -14.13 -3.92
CA LEU A 154 -13.83 -13.17 -3.92
C LEU A 154 -13.39 -11.82 -4.47
N THR A 155 -14.13 -11.31 -5.45
CA THR A 155 -13.99 -9.94 -5.95
C THR A 155 -14.63 -8.97 -4.96
N MET A 156 -13.89 -7.93 -4.57
CA MET A 156 -14.34 -6.91 -3.63
C MET A 156 -13.84 -5.53 -4.03
N ASP A 157 -14.60 -4.50 -3.71
CA ASP A 157 -14.21 -3.11 -3.96
C ASP A 157 -13.31 -2.53 -2.85
N THR A 158 -13.31 -3.14 -1.66
CA THR A 158 -12.52 -2.71 -0.51
C THR A 158 -12.13 -3.92 0.34
N VAL A 159 -10.87 -3.96 0.80
CA VAL A 159 -10.37 -5.02 1.69
C VAL A 159 -9.68 -4.39 2.90
N THR A 160 -10.07 -4.82 4.10
CA THR A 160 -9.45 -4.40 5.36
C THR A 160 -8.50 -5.49 5.86
N ILE A 161 -7.21 -5.16 5.94
CA ILE A 161 -6.18 -6.07 6.46
C ILE A 161 -5.87 -5.69 7.91
N THR A 162 -5.98 -6.65 8.83
CA THR A 162 -5.60 -6.48 10.24
C THR A 162 -4.23 -7.09 10.52
N SER A 163 -3.49 -6.49 11.45
CA SER A 163 -2.19 -7.00 11.91
C SER A 163 -2.33 -8.41 12.50
N GLY A 164 -1.39 -9.29 12.17
CA GLY A 164 -1.29 -10.66 12.71
C GLY A 164 -1.86 -11.76 11.82
N SER A 165 -2.58 -11.41 10.75
CA SER A 165 -3.11 -12.35 9.77
C SER A 165 -2.42 -12.20 8.41
N HIS A 166 -2.14 -13.31 7.75
CA HIS A 166 -1.63 -13.32 6.38
C HIS A 166 -2.79 -13.18 5.39
N PHE A 167 -2.69 -12.28 4.41
CA PHE A 167 -3.71 -12.05 3.39
C PHE A 167 -3.09 -12.05 2.00
N ASP A 168 -3.65 -12.87 1.12
CA ASP A 168 -3.30 -12.89 -0.30
C ASP A 168 -4.26 -11.99 -1.09
N LEU A 169 -3.75 -10.84 -1.53
CA LEU A 169 -4.47 -9.90 -2.38
C LEU A 169 -4.05 -10.06 -3.83
N TYR A 170 -5.04 -10.03 -4.71
CA TYR A 170 -4.83 -10.06 -6.15
C TYR A 170 -5.42 -8.80 -6.78
N PHE A 171 -4.57 -8.09 -7.52
CA PHE A 171 -4.94 -6.87 -8.23
C PHE A 171 -4.86 -7.11 -9.73
N PHE A 172 -5.93 -6.80 -10.46
CA PHE A 172 -5.98 -6.96 -11.92
C PHE A 172 -6.23 -5.60 -12.56
N ALA A 173 -5.37 -5.20 -13.49
CA ALA A 173 -5.48 -3.94 -14.25
C ALA A 173 -5.59 -2.66 -13.36
N CYS A 174 -5.04 -2.71 -12.16
CA CYS A 174 -4.93 -1.58 -11.26
C CYS A 174 -3.63 -0.82 -11.52
N THR A 175 -3.72 0.48 -11.77
CA THR A 175 -2.58 1.39 -11.71
C THR A 175 -2.50 2.02 -10.30
N MET A 176 -1.37 2.66 -9.97
CA MET A 176 -1.19 3.33 -8.67
C MET A 176 -2.32 4.32 -8.33
N LYS A 177 -2.96 4.91 -9.36
CA LYS A 177 -4.05 5.89 -9.20
C LYS A 177 -5.42 5.26 -8.98
N ASP A 178 -5.53 3.95 -9.17
CA ASP A 178 -6.80 3.21 -9.12
C ASP A 178 -7.03 2.57 -7.75
N LEU A 179 -5.96 2.49 -6.94
CA LEU A 179 -5.99 1.92 -5.61
C LEU A 179 -5.69 3.01 -4.58
N GLU A 180 -6.66 3.22 -3.69
CA GLU A 180 -6.55 4.17 -2.60
C GLU A 180 -6.21 3.43 -1.31
N LEU A 181 -5.07 3.75 -0.72
CA LEU A 181 -4.64 3.12 0.52
C LEU A 181 -4.99 4.03 1.69
N THR A 182 -5.73 3.46 2.63
CA THR A 182 -5.99 4.01 3.96
C THR A 182 -5.31 3.11 4.96
N VAL A 183 -4.36 3.65 5.72
CA VAL A 183 -3.67 2.91 6.77
C VAL A 183 -4.11 3.46 8.11
N ILE A 184 -4.53 2.55 8.99
CA ILE A 184 -4.90 2.86 10.36
C ILE A 184 -3.99 2.05 11.26
N GLN A 185 -3.25 2.73 12.13
CA GLN A 185 -2.37 2.09 13.09
C GLN A 185 -2.71 2.57 14.50
N THR A 186 -2.97 1.61 15.39
CA THR A 186 -3.25 1.91 16.79
C THR A 186 -2.03 1.61 17.63
N ILE A 187 -1.54 2.62 18.35
CA ILE A 187 -0.45 2.52 19.32
C ILE A 187 -1.07 2.72 20.69
N GLU A 188 -1.00 1.66 21.52
CA GLU A 188 -1.56 1.67 22.86
C GLU A 188 -0.44 1.58 23.91
N CYS A 189 -0.38 2.56 24.80
CA CYS A 189 0.50 2.52 25.98
C CYS A 189 -0.33 2.30 27.25
N LYS A 190 -0.27 1.06 27.77
CA LYS A 190 -1.04 0.67 28.97
C LYS A 190 -0.44 1.18 30.29
N SER A 191 0.86 1.49 30.33
CA SER A 191 1.53 2.05 31.51
C SER A 191 2.72 2.92 31.11
N TRP A 192 2.73 4.15 31.62
CA TRP A 192 3.72 5.17 31.26
C TRP A 192 5.16 4.78 31.57
N GLN A 193 5.39 3.96 32.61
CA GLN A 193 6.72 3.50 33.04
C GLN A 193 7.45 2.71 31.96
N LYS A 194 6.69 2.13 31.00
CA LYS A 194 7.24 1.37 29.86
C LYS A 194 7.40 2.19 28.59
N CYS A 195 6.82 3.39 28.53
CA CYS A 195 6.73 4.20 27.31
C CYS A 195 7.47 5.54 27.41
N THR A 196 7.96 5.91 28.60
CA THR A 196 8.55 7.23 28.87
C THR A 196 9.91 7.45 28.20
N ASN A 197 10.65 6.37 27.92
CA ASN A 197 12.01 6.43 27.40
C ASN A 197 12.16 5.89 25.97
N THR A 198 11.08 5.37 25.38
CA THR A 198 11.11 4.71 24.08
C THR A 198 10.28 5.51 23.09
N PRO A 199 10.93 6.23 22.15
CA PRO A 199 10.19 6.86 21.06
C PRO A 199 9.51 5.76 20.23
N PHE A 200 8.22 5.95 19.95
CA PHE A 200 7.47 5.06 19.06
C PHE A 200 7.57 5.64 17.64
N PRO A 201 8.31 5.01 16.73
CA PRO A 201 8.38 5.50 15.36
C PRO A 201 7.00 5.36 14.72
N LEU A 202 6.44 6.48 14.24
CA LEU A 202 5.27 6.47 13.37
C LEU A 202 5.70 6.03 11.96
N ASN A 203 6.06 4.75 11.83
CA ASN A 203 6.41 4.14 10.57
C ASN A 203 5.34 3.13 10.16
N PHE A 204 5.16 3.00 8.85
CA PHE A 204 4.38 1.94 8.26
C PHE A 204 5.30 1.12 7.35
N SER A 205 5.74 -0.02 7.85
CA SER A 205 6.54 -0.98 7.10
C SER A 205 5.63 -2.07 6.56
N CYS A 206 5.21 -1.93 5.30
CA CYS A 206 4.73 -3.05 4.51
C CYS A 206 5.91 -3.57 3.69
N ASP A 207 6.01 -4.88 3.43
CA ASP A 207 6.98 -5.36 2.44
C ASP A 207 6.58 -4.79 1.07
N LEU A 208 7.36 -3.79 0.65
CA LEU A 208 7.02 -2.76 -0.35
C LEU A 208 6.87 -3.24 -1.79
N THR A 209 6.89 -4.56 -2.01
CA THR A 209 6.73 -5.15 -3.33
C THR A 209 5.29 -5.50 -3.68
N CYS A 210 4.35 -5.47 -2.71
CA CYS A 210 3.05 -6.13 -2.88
C CYS A 210 1.84 -5.20 -3.09
N ILE A 211 1.95 -3.88 -2.89
CA ILE A 211 0.79 -2.98 -2.96
C ILE A 211 1.06 -1.82 -3.93
N HIS A 212 0.38 -1.85 -5.07
CA HIS A 212 0.44 -0.83 -6.12
C HIS A 212 -0.67 0.22 -5.94
N GLY A 213 -0.59 1.08 -4.93
CA GLY A 213 -1.61 2.10 -4.67
C GLY A 213 -1.05 3.43 -4.16
N ASP A 214 -1.83 4.49 -4.36
CA ASP A 214 -1.54 5.81 -3.84
C ASP A 214 -2.02 5.88 -2.39
N LEU A 215 -1.09 6.15 -1.46
CA LEU A 215 -1.43 6.41 -0.06
C LEU A 215 -2.25 7.69 0.04
N LYS A 216 -3.53 7.55 0.41
CA LYS A 216 -4.43 8.69 0.59
C LYS A 216 -4.39 9.22 2.01
N THR A 217 -4.55 8.32 2.97
CA THR A 217 -4.68 8.65 4.38
C THR A 217 -3.87 7.67 5.22
N MET A 218 -3.23 8.21 6.24
CA MET A 218 -2.48 7.48 7.24
C MET A 218 -2.91 8.05 8.58
N THR A 219 -3.54 7.23 9.40
CA THR A 219 -4.12 7.63 10.67
C THR A 219 -3.46 6.83 11.79
N TRP A 220 -2.88 7.54 12.76
CA TRP A 220 -2.35 6.94 13.98
C TRP A 220 -3.30 7.22 15.14
N HIS A 221 -3.87 6.17 15.71
CA HIS A 221 -4.62 6.25 16.96
C HIS A 221 -3.65 6.04 18.12
N LEU A 222 -3.39 7.11 18.88
CA LEU A 222 -2.50 7.07 20.03
C LEU A 222 -3.35 6.99 21.30
N HIS A 223 -3.40 5.81 21.92
CA HIS A 223 -4.10 5.59 23.17
C HIS A 223 -3.10 5.58 24.32
N GLY A 224 -3.18 6.61 25.17
CA GLY A 224 -2.45 6.70 26.43
C GLY A 224 -3.38 6.63 27.63
N PRO A 225 -2.84 6.51 28.85
CA PRO A 225 -3.61 6.62 30.09
C PRO A 225 -4.31 7.98 30.21
N ASP A 226 -5.33 8.07 31.05
CA ASP A 226 -6.03 9.34 31.32
C ASP A 226 -5.04 10.45 31.75
N SER A 227 -5.26 11.67 31.24
CA SER A 227 -4.39 12.83 31.49
C SER A 227 -2.95 12.74 30.94
N SER A 228 -2.73 11.93 29.90
CA SER A 228 -1.43 11.87 29.19
C SER A 228 -1.33 12.87 28.03
N SER A 229 -0.11 13.27 27.69
CA SER A 229 0.22 14.08 26.52
C SER A 229 1.26 13.36 25.67
N VAL A 230 1.06 13.32 24.36
CA VAL A 230 2.03 12.73 23.43
C VAL A 230 2.71 13.86 22.64
N GLU A 231 4.04 13.85 22.65
CA GLU A 231 4.84 14.76 21.84
C GLU A 231 5.18 14.10 20.51
N LEU A 232 4.87 14.79 19.42
CA LEU A 232 5.22 14.35 18.07
C LEU A 232 6.50 15.09 17.62
N VAL A 233 7.61 14.36 17.54
CA VAL A 233 8.92 14.91 17.18
C VAL A 233 9.32 14.46 15.77
N SER A 234 9.62 15.42 14.88
CA SER A 234 10.28 15.11 13.60
C SER A 234 11.79 15.29 13.71
N PRO A 235 12.62 14.29 13.32
CA PRO A 235 14.07 14.41 13.35
C PRO A 235 14.63 15.41 12.31
N THR A 236 13.85 15.76 11.28
CA THR A 236 14.30 16.60 10.14
C THR A 236 13.55 17.93 10.04
N GLY A 237 12.84 18.35 11.09
CA GLY A 237 12.22 19.68 11.16
C GLY A 237 10.84 19.80 10.50
N GLY A 238 10.32 18.69 9.94
CA GLY A 238 8.97 18.62 9.38
C GLY A 238 8.46 17.17 9.28
N LEU A 239 7.16 16.96 9.41
CA LEU A 239 6.54 15.64 9.26
C LEU A 239 6.17 15.47 7.79
N CYS A 240 6.92 14.66 7.06
CA CYS A 240 6.47 14.11 5.77
C CYS A 240 6.62 12.59 5.81
N TYR A 241 5.59 11.91 5.33
CA TYR A 241 5.61 10.47 5.08
C TYR A 241 5.29 10.21 3.61
N SER A 242 6.13 9.43 2.94
CA SER A 242 5.92 8.97 1.57
C SER A 242 6.38 7.53 1.44
N LEU A 243 5.70 6.73 0.61
CA LEU A 243 6.18 5.40 0.28
C LEU A 243 7.51 5.49 -0.52
N PRO A 244 8.46 4.56 -0.34
CA PRO A 244 9.67 4.43 -1.14
C PRO A 244 9.42 4.57 -2.64
N GLY A 245 10.11 5.52 -3.28
CA GLY A 245 9.99 5.81 -4.71
C GLY A 245 8.90 6.83 -5.09
N GLN A 246 8.04 7.27 -4.17
CA GLN A 246 7.09 8.36 -4.40
C GLN A 246 7.68 9.73 -4.02
N LYS A 247 7.24 10.78 -4.73
CA LYS A 247 7.50 12.19 -4.39
C LYS A 247 6.38 12.72 -3.48
N CYS A 248 6.72 13.22 -2.30
CA CYS A 248 5.82 13.86 -1.34
C CYS A 248 5.36 15.22 -1.92
N ASN A 249 4.17 15.28 -2.53
CA ASN A 249 3.65 16.47 -3.23
C ASN A 249 2.40 17.08 -2.56
N SER A 250 2.06 16.68 -1.33
CA SER A 250 0.81 17.04 -0.65
C SER A 250 1.04 17.80 0.66
N ASN A 251 0.07 18.66 0.99
CA ASN A 251 -0.02 19.31 2.30
C ASN A 251 -0.50 18.28 3.34
N PHE A 252 0.17 18.20 4.49
CA PHE A 252 -0.25 17.36 5.60
C PHE A 252 -1.39 18.05 6.37
N LEU A 253 -2.49 17.34 6.57
CA LEU A 253 -3.60 17.78 7.40
C LEU A 253 -3.66 16.87 8.62
N LEU A 254 -3.29 17.41 9.78
CA LEU A 254 -3.37 16.70 11.05
C LEU A 254 -4.77 16.93 11.62
N ASP A 255 -5.66 15.98 11.40
CA ASP A 255 -6.99 15.99 12.01
C ASP A 255 -6.91 15.31 13.39
N VAL A 256 -7.09 16.10 14.46
CA VAL A 256 -7.07 15.58 15.83
C VAL A 256 -8.50 15.55 16.35
N SER A 257 -9.16 14.41 16.17
CA SER A 257 -10.54 14.20 16.61
C SER A 257 -10.60 13.86 18.11
N HIS A 258 -10.70 14.87 18.96
CA HIS A 258 -11.23 14.72 20.31
C HIS A 258 -12.31 15.79 20.52
N ASP A 259 -13.43 15.42 21.16
CA ASP A 259 -14.48 16.37 21.58
C ASP A 259 -13.92 17.52 22.45
N ASN A 260 -12.75 17.31 23.03
CA ASN A 260 -11.92 18.31 23.69
C ASN A 260 -10.45 18.08 23.31
N LEU A 261 -9.93 18.91 22.42
CA LEU A 261 -8.53 18.83 21.99
C LEU A 261 -7.64 19.60 22.95
N GLY A 262 -6.87 18.89 23.78
CA GLY A 262 -5.82 19.47 24.61
C GLY A 262 -4.56 19.69 23.80
N ILE A 263 -4.15 20.95 23.60
CA ILE A 263 -2.88 21.29 22.93
C ILE A 263 -1.90 21.80 23.98
N THR A 264 -0.65 21.38 23.88
CA THR A 264 0.43 21.86 24.73
C THR A 264 1.55 22.47 23.89
N THR A 265 2.35 23.32 24.52
CA THR A 265 3.64 23.76 23.97
C THR A 265 4.59 22.59 23.77
N VAL A 266 5.45 22.65 22.75
CA VAL A 266 6.50 21.67 22.49
C VAL A 266 7.35 21.44 23.75
N ALA A 267 7.79 20.18 23.96
CA ALA A 267 8.50 19.71 25.14
C ALA A 267 7.76 19.83 26.47
N TRP A 268 6.42 19.87 26.49
CA TRP A 268 5.64 19.76 27.73
C TRP A 268 5.88 18.40 28.43
N PRO A 269 6.07 18.33 29.77
CA PRO A 269 6.02 19.40 30.75
C PRO A 269 7.37 20.11 31.01
N SER A 270 8.44 19.66 30.36
CA SER A 270 9.82 20.14 30.50
C SER A 270 9.99 21.61 30.08
N GLY A 271 9.18 22.07 29.12
CA GLY A 271 9.11 23.45 28.67
C GLY A 271 9.87 23.74 27.37
N MET A 272 9.42 24.76 26.66
CA MET A 272 9.90 25.13 25.34
C MET A 272 11.37 25.56 25.37
N THR A 273 12.08 25.30 24.28
CA THR A 273 13.43 25.84 24.06
C THR A 273 13.40 27.38 24.06
N PRO A 274 14.42 28.06 24.63
CA PRO A 274 14.48 29.51 24.63
C PRO A 274 14.44 30.10 23.21
N SER A 275 13.76 31.24 23.04
CA SER A 275 13.66 31.96 21.76
C SER A 275 13.04 31.15 20.61
N SER A 276 12.22 30.14 20.91
CA SER A 276 11.46 29.38 19.92
C SER A 276 10.01 29.86 19.82
N THR A 277 9.40 29.69 18.65
CA THR A 277 7.97 29.90 18.44
C THR A 277 7.34 28.60 17.98
N VAL A 278 6.21 28.25 18.58
CA VAL A 278 5.33 27.19 18.09
C VAL A 278 4.06 27.83 17.55
N SER A 279 3.60 27.31 16.42
CA SER A 279 2.40 27.77 15.74
C SER A 279 1.46 26.59 15.51
N TRP A 280 0.21 26.74 15.92
CA TRP A 280 -0.87 25.79 15.63
C TRP A 280 -1.87 26.43 14.69
N ILE A 281 -2.25 25.69 13.66
CA ILE A 281 -3.27 26.09 12.71
C ILE A 281 -4.52 25.28 13.02
N VAL A 282 -5.61 25.95 13.35
CA VAL A 282 -6.90 25.33 13.66
C VAL A 282 -7.87 25.64 12.53
N THR A 283 -8.22 24.61 11.77
CA THR A 283 -9.20 24.70 10.68
C THR A 283 -10.60 24.36 11.20
N LEU A 284 -11.53 25.30 11.04
CA LEU A 284 -12.91 25.20 11.49
C LEU A 284 -13.86 25.30 10.29
N ASP A 285 -14.79 24.36 10.19
CA ASP A 285 -15.91 24.43 9.24
C ASP A 285 -16.77 25.67 9.55
N PRO A 286 -17.25 26.41 8.54
CA PRO A 286 -18.16 27.54 8.71
C PRO A 286 -19.34 27.31 9.67
N GLN A 287 -19.85 26.09 9.78
CA GLN A 287 -20.98 25.74 10.67
C GLN A 287 -20.61 25.58 12.15
N PHE A 288 -19.31 25.56 12.48
CA PHE A 288 -18.83 25.39 13.84
C PHE A 288 -18.13 26.65 14.37
N LYS A 289 -18.17 26.79 15.70
CA LYS A 289 -17.38 27.74 16.48
C LYS A 289 -16.55 26.97 17.50
N CYS A 290 -15.47 27.57 17.96
CA CYS A 290 -14.52 26.95 18.88
C CYS A 290 -14.37 27.81 20.13
N LYS A 291 -14.36 27.15 21.30
CA LYS A 291 -13.91 27.74 22.56
C LYS A 291 -12.46 27.33 22.81
N LEU A 292 -11.57 28.31 22.87
CA LEU A 292 -10.16 28.16 23.22
C LEU A 292 -9.98 28.54 24.69
N GLU A 293 -9.66 27.56 25.52
CA GLU A 293 -9.46 27.73 26.96
C GLU A 293 -8.00 27.55 27.35
N PHE A 294 -7.48 28.43 28.21
CA PHE A 294 -6.09 28.37 28.66
C PHE A 294 -6.01 27.76 30.06
N LYS A 295 -5.70 26.46 30.13
CA LYS A 295 -5.78 25.68 31.38
C LYS A 295 -4.57 25.85 32.29
N ASN A 296 -3.35 25.80 31.74
CA ASN A 296 -2.12 25.90 32.54
C ASN A 296 -1.04 26.64 31.76
N ILE A 297 -0.60 27.80 32.25
CA ILE A 297 0.41 28.61 31.56
C ILE A 297 1.45 29.07 32.56
N SER A 298 2.71 28.69 32.33
CA SER A 298 3.83 29.24 33.08
C SER A 298 4.22 30.62 32.54
N ARG A 299 4.72 31.46 33.43
CA ARG A 299 5.24 32.80 33.10
C ARG A 299 6.71 32.87 33.53
N PRO A 300 7.67 32.49 32.65
CA PRO A 300 9.08 32.61 32.98
C PRO A 300 9.51 34.07 33.09
N LYS A 301 10.60 34.33 33.82
CA LYS A 301 11.20 35.67 33.89
C LYS A 301 12.13 35.90 32.71
N CYS A 302 11.71 36.78 31.80
CA CYS A 302 12.45 37.09 30.58
C CYS A 302 13.34 38.33 30.74
N LYS A 303 14.51 38.37 30.08
CA LYS A 303 15.43 39.52 30.16
C LYS A 303 14.99 40.76 29.37
N GLU A 304 14.47 40.58 28.15
CA GLU A 304 14.23 41.68 27.19
C GLU A 304 12.87 41.59 26.48
N VAL A 305 12.45 40.39 26.07
CA VAL A 305 11.19 40.15 25.34
C VAL A 305 10.35 39.19 26.17
N ARG A 306 9.07 39.51 26.42
CA ARG A 306 8.15 38.62 27.15
C ARG A 306 7.72 37.44 26.28
N THR A 307 7.29 36.36 26.90
CA THR A 307 6.58 35.31 26.17
C THR A 307 5.30 35.88 25.57
N THR A 308 4.99 35.53 24.33
CA THR A 308 3.82 36.07 23.63
C THR A 308 2.90 34.94 23.19
N ILE A 309 1.60 35.14 23.37
CA ILE A 309 0.55 34.28 22.83
C ILE A 309 -0.31 35.14 21.92
N THR A 310 -0.47 34.72 20.67
CA THR A 310 -1.24 35.45 19.67
C THR A 310 -2.20 34.54 18.94
N VAL A 311 -3.43 34.99 18.73
CA VAL A 311 -4.41 34.34 17.86
C VAL A 311 -4.71 35.27 16.70
N GLN A 312 -4.61 34.76 15.48
CA GLN A 312 -4.86 35.51 14.26
C GLN A 312 -5.83 34.75 13.36
N SER A 313 -6.81 35.44 12.79
CA SER A 313 -7.73 34.89 11.81
C SER A 313 -6.98 34.53 10.53
N ILE A 314 -7.22 33.34 9.99
CA ILE A 314 -6.61 32.93 8.71
C ILE A 314 -7.27 33.65 7.54
N ARG A 315 -8.59 33.87 7.61
CA ARG A 315 -9.37 34.47 6.52
C ARG A 315 -9.12 35.96 6.39
N SER A 316 -9.21 36.70 7.50
CA SER A 316 -9.10 38.17 7.50
C SER A 316 -7.69 38.66 7.81
N GLN A 317 -6.77 37.77 8.22
CA GLN A 317 -5.46 38.12 8.76
C GLN A 317 -5.53 39.04 9.99
N MET A 318 -6.72 39.22 10.59
CA MET A 318 -6.93 40.07 11.75
C MET A 318 -6.42 39.40 13.02
N MET A 319 -5.70 40.15 13.86
CA MET A 319 -5.29 39.70 15.19
C MET A 319 -6.51 39.62 16.12
N LEU A 320 -6.93 38.40 16.45
CA LEU A 320 -8.06 38.13 17.34
C LEU A 320 -7.67 38.25 18.82
N TYR A 321 -6.43 37.90 19.16
CA TYR A 321 -5.93 37.97 20.53
C TYR A 321 -4.42 38.16 20.56
N SER A 322 -3.93 38.90 21.55
CA SER A 322 -2.50 39.02 21.83
C SER A 322 -2.28 39.34 23.31
N THR A 323 -1.36 38.64 23.96
CA THR A 323 -0.93 38.92 25.33
C THR A 323 -0.02 40.15 25.36
N LYS A 324 -0.58 41.35 25.14
CA LYS A 324 0.21 42.59 25.08
C LYS A 324 0.36 43.34 26.40
N GLU A 325 -0.19 42.87 27.52
CA GLU A 325 0.07 43.45 28.83
C GLU A 325 -0.26 42.45 29.96
N ASP A 326 0.22 42.72 31.17
CA ASP A 326 0.21 41.89 32.40
C ASP A 326 -1.18 41.40 32.90
N GLY A 327 -2.20 41.44 32.04
CA GLY A 327 -3.52 40.86 32.26
C GLY A 327 -3.51 39.34 32.43
N LYS A 328 -4.56 38.86 33.10
CA LYS A 328 -4.91 37.44 33.13
C LYS A 328 -5.15 36.98 31.69
N ILE A 329 -4.60 35.81 31.36
CA ILE A 329 -4.86 35.18 30.05
C ILE A 329 -6.34 34.80 30.05
N LYS A 330 -7.06 35.21 29.00
CA LYS A 330 -8.51 35.01 28.88
C LYS A 330 -8.80 33.96 27.84
N ASP A 331 -9.78 33.12 28.13
CA ASP A 331 -10.36 32.20 27.15
C ASP A 331 -11.02 32.99 26.01
N LEU A 332 -11.00 32.41 24.82
CA LEU A 332 -11.43 33.06 23.58
C LEU A 332 -12.45 32.19 22.85
N GLU A 333 -13.51 32.80 22.32
CA GLU A 333 -14.42 32.14 21.40
C GLU A 333 -14.10 32.57 19.97
N VAL A 334 -13.82 31.61 19.09
CA VAL A 334 -13.39 31.86 17.71
C VAL A 334 -14.35 31.16 16.75
N SER A 335 -14.93 31.93 15.83
CA SER A 335 -15.95 31.45 14.89
C SER A 335 -15.41 31.14 13.49
N GLU A 336 -14.10 31.15 13.30
CA GLU A 336 -13.46 30.89 12.00
C GLU A 336 -12.09 30.23 12.20
N SER A 337 -11.48 29.78 11.11
CA SER A 337 -10.15 29.17 11.16
C SER A 337 -9.09 30.19 11.60
N PHE A 338 -8.18 29.79 12.50
CA PHE A 338 -7.21 30.69 13.13
C PHE A 338 -5.84 30.05 13.31
N SER A 339 -4.81 30.88 13.38
CA SER A 339 -3.47 30.50 13.83
C SER A 339 -3.22 30.97 15.26
N LEU A 340 -2.81 30.06 16.13
CA LEU A 340 -2.33 30.34 17.48
C LEU A 340 -0.81 30.25 17.48
N ASN A 341 -0.12 31.33 17.82
CA ASN A 341 1.33 31.33 17.96
C ASN A 341 1.71 31.58 19.42
N MET A 342 2.68 30.82 19.91
CA MET A 342 3.25 30.97 21.23
C MET A 342 4.77 31.10 21.10
N THR A 343 5.30 32.25 21.50
CA THR A 343 6.74 32.54 21.42
C THR A 343 7.34 32.53 22.81
N ASN A 344 8.34 31.69 23.00
CA ASN A 344 9.15 31.65 24.20
C ASN A 344 10.23 32.75 24.17
N CYS A 345 10.57 33.25 25.35
CA CYS A 345 11.64 34.21 25.54
C CYS A 345 12.93 33.52 26.00
N LYS A 346 14.03 34.29 26.04
CA LYS A 346 15.22 33.87 26.77
C LYS A 346 15.02 34.13 28.27
N SER A 347 14.65 33.08 28.99
CA SER A 347 14.39 33.11 30.43
C SER A 347 15.67 33.08 31.26
N THR A 348 15.71 33.81 32.38
CA THR A 348 16.73 33.63 33.43
C THR A 348 16.36 32.56 34.44
N THR A 349 15.07 32.29 34.63
CA THR A 349 14.54 31.37 35.64
C THR A 349 13.18 30.81 35.21
N GLY A 350 13.08 29.49 35.18
CA GLY A 350 11.86 28.75 34.82
C GLY A 350 11.62 28.66 33.31
N ASP A 351 10.86 27.64 32.91
CA ASP A 351 10.59 27.32 31.52
C ASP A 351 9.19 27.76 31.09
N PHE A 352 9.05 28.20 29.83
CA PHE A 352 7.74 28.49 29.25
C PHE A 352 7.04 27.20 28.86
N ARG A 353 5.84 27.01 29.38
CA ARG A 353 4.98 25.87 29.11
C ARG A 353 3.54 26.33 29.14
N ALA A 354 2.75 25.93 28.17
CA ALA A 354 1.33 26.21 28.13
C ALA A 354 0.53 24.98 27.72
N MET A 355 -0.62 24.81 28.36
CA MET A 355 -1.66 23.83 28.04
C MET A 355 -2.96 24.59 27.80
N MET A 356 -3.57 24.30 26.67
CA MET A 356 -4.83 24.87 26.25
C MET A 356 -5.78 23.75 25.82
N GLN A 357 -7.07 24.07 25.82
CA GLN A 357 -8.12 23.15 25.42
C GLN A 357 -8.99 23.83 24.37
N ILE A 358 -9.20 23.15 23.25
CA ILE A 358 -10.10 23.54 22.18
C ILE A 358 -11.35 22.69 22.31
N THR A 359 -12.51 23.34 22.41
CA THR A 359 -13.82 22.67 22.37
C THR A 359 -14.60 23.20 21.16
N VAL A 360 -14.98 22.30 20.25
CA VAL A 360 -15.77 22.64 19.06
C VAL A 360 -17.26 22.59 19.39
N GLN A 361 -18.02 23.57 18.93
CA GLN A 361 -19.46 23.71 19.16
C GLN A 361 -20.16 24.05 17.85
N SER A 362 -21.32 23.44 17.60
CA SER A 362 -22.18 23.87 16.49
C SER A 362 -22.63 25.31 16.70
N LYS A 363 -22.47 26.13 15.66
CA LYS A 363 -23.26 27.35 15.53
C LYS A 363 -24.66 26.85 15.23
N ARG A 364 -25.50 26.72 16.27
CA ARG A 364 -26.91 26.36 16.07
C ARG A 364 -27.51 27.25 14.98
N PRO A 365 -28.43 26.73 14.14
CA PRO A 365 -29.26 27.60 13.30
C PRO A 365 -30.04 28.61 14.14
#